data_AF-D3BJ10-F1
#
_entry.id   AF-D3BJ10-F1
#
_cell.length_a   1.000
_cell.length_b   1.000
_cell.length_c   1.000
_cell.angle_alpha   90.00
_cell.angle_beta   90.00
_cell.angle_gamma   90.00
#
_symmetry.space_group_name_H-M   'P 1'
#
loop_
_entity.id
_entity.type
_entity.pdbx_description
1 polymer ?
#
loop_
_entity_poly.entity_id
_entity_poly.type
_entity_poly.pdbx_seq_one_letter_code
_entity_poly.pdbx_strand_id
1 'polypeptide(L)'
;MIRNVHTLDYNSLEYFIGVYNQYYQLRESNDEDTIKLRAMYVQFFADYHKSKYNHYIDVSGYIEFIVDVFYDPSIEVFKRILSIRPIVYKPTTEEIVRHITNDKRLKDWFKNMEKSDINQLKYRIKSYKSTFIEYLGKNKQPTFDYDNFYKLVNDGCDLVYKGEEQHDHQPKQSDTLETTSTFSDIIVEQIISYSLKSNGHDGERYQIVKNRVLIDNIPYAGIRIVELATVSKQFFKIVSKLINNSYFYWNGRFDLNNQYCLIRSPPLYFEYESIRNIQYRQSAIDNVHLLMSRVETFYLESDEKDIWVTGCGETSSRDYFTSSFEDKQYRMCVEYQGYLVYPPATPNLKNIIVTESYALGEQNKLLEHIFKSTPNGNGYGIEHFTITLFKNFENFPMYNDINFLTTLIELHGPTLKSIHLHYDQLEDADMTVLMEFLRKKLSCFKENGILFDLTNTGSLSLKHHCTKDNPIHQFLVDQEKLFTSDYQIDNPADKYDYRVYIYKEKLKCRLKE
;
A
#
# COMPACT_ATOMS: atom_id res chain seq x y z
N MET A 1 -12.65 20.77 -14.12
CA MET A 1 -13.86 20.12 -14.66
C MET A 1 -13.40 18.95 -15.53
N ILE A 2 -13.43 17.72 -15.01
CA ILE A 2 -13.01 16.52 -15.75
C ILE A 2 -14.10 16.21 -16.78
N ARG A 3 -13.95 16.73 -18.02
CA ARG A 3 -14.98 16.62 -19.07
C ARG A 3 -14.91 15.33 -19.89
N ASN A 4 -13.95 14.44 -19.65
CA ASN A 4 -13.82 13.18 -20.38
C ASN A 4 -13.70 12.00 -19.42
N VAL A 5 -14.82 11.35 -19.15
CA VAL A 5 -14.93 10.07 -18.41
C VAL A 5 -14.69 8.89 -19.37
N HIS A 6 -14.04 9.10 -20.52
CA HIS A 6 -13.90 8.10 -21.59
C HIS A 6 -12.52 7.42 -21.66
N THR A 7 -11.53 7.91 -20.92
CA THR A 7 -10.25 7.22 -20.67
C THR A 7 -10.14 7.01 -19.16
N LEU A 8 -10.91 6.05 -18.65
CA LEU A 8 -11.02 5.82 -17.21
C LEU A 8 -9.78 5.08 -16.70
N ASP A 9 -8.92 5.82 -16.00
CA ASP A 9 -7.86 5.23 -15.19
C ASP A 9 -8.46 4.77 -13.86
N TYR A 10 -8.78 3.47 -13.77
CA TYR A 10 -9.32 2.85 -12.57
C TYR A 10 -8.26 2.52 -11.53
N ASN A 11 -6.98 2.77 -11.80
CA ASN A 11 -5.89 2.55 -10.85
C ASN A 11 -5.52 3.88 -10.16
N SER A 12 -5.58 5.01 -10.85
CA SER A 12 -5.21 6.34 -10.31
C SER A 12 -6.04 6.79 -9.11
N LEU A 13 -5.35 6.94 -7.97
CA LEU A 13 -5.94 7.49 -6.74
C LEU A 13 -6.34 8.95 -6.90
N GLU A 14 -5.51 9.76 -7.56
CA GLU A 14 -5.77 11.19 -7.78
C GLU A 14 -7.05 11.38 -8.61
N TYR A 15 -7.19 10.61 -9.69
CA TYR A 15 -8.38 10.67 -10.53
C TYR A 15 -9.63 10.24 -9.75
N PHE A 16 -9.52 9.16 -8.97
CA PHE A 16 -10.60 8.68 -8.12
C PHE A 16 -11.04 9.71 -7.07
N ILE A 17 -10.11 10.34 -6.35
CA ILE A 17 -10.41 11.42 -5.39
C ILE A 17 -11.07 12.61 -6.08
N GLY A 18 -10.63 12.94 -7.30
CA GLY A 18 -11.29 13.93 -8.15
C GLY A 18 -12.77 13.60 -8.38
N VAL A 19 -13.08 12.38 -8.85
CA VAL A 19 -14.45 11.92 -9.08
C VAL A 19 -15.27 11.88 -7.78
N TYR A 20 -14.67 11.38 -6.69
CA TYR A 20 -15.26 11.33 -5.36
C TYR A 20 -15.72 12.72 -4.90
N ASN A 21 -14.84 13.71 -4.99
CA ASN A 21 -15.14 15.09 -4.59
C ASN A 21 -16.20 15.75 -5.49
N GLN A 22 -16.20 15.47 -6.80
CA GLN A 22 -17.23 15.98 -7.71
C GLN A 22 -18.64 15.44 -7.39
N TYR A 23 -18.77 14.18 -6.96
CA TYR A 23 -20.06 13.64 -6.49
C TYR A 23 -20.64 14.49 -5.34
N TYR A 24 -19.83 14.81 -4.34
CA TYR A 24 -20.28 15.61 -3.19
C TYR A 24 -20.62 17.05 -3.53
N GLN A 25 -19.91 17.67 -4.49
CA GLN A 25 -20.22 19.02 -4.98
C GLN A 25 -21.59 19.09 -5.68
N LEU A 26 -22.02 17.99 -6.29
CA LEU A 26 -23.26 17.89 -7.05
C LEU A 26 -24.44 17.34 -6.25
N ARG A 27 -24.21 16.83 -5.05
CA ARG A 27 -25.17 16.03 -4.27
C ARG A 27 -26.48 16.76 -3.97
N GLU A 28 -26.42 18.06 -3.76
CA GLU A 28 -27.58 18.88 -3.39
C GLU A 28 -28.45 19.26 -4.59
N SER A 29 -27.95 19.11 -5.82
CA SER A 29 -28.71 19.46 -7.02
C SER A 29 -29.56 18.30 -7.53
N ASN A 30 -30.81 18.61 -7.90
CA ASN A 30 -31.79 17.65 -8.39
C ASN A 30 -32.17 17.88 -9.86
N ASP A 31 -31.41 18.67 -10.61
CA ASP A 31 -31.59 18.77 -12.06
C ASP A 31 -31.15 17.47 -12.76
N GLU A 32 -31.73 17.20 -13.93
CA GLU A 32 -31.56 15.94 -14.66
C GLU A 32 -30.10 15.70 -15.07
N ASP A 33 -29.38 16.74 -15.49
CA ASP A 33 -28.00 16.63 -15.94
C ASP A 33 -27.07 16.32 -14.77
N THR A 34 -27.30 16.95 -13.61
CA THR A 34 -26.56 16.64 -12.39
C THR A 34 -26.85 15.23 -11.88
N ILE A 35 -28.09 14.74 -11.99
CA ILE A 35 -28.43 13.35 -11.65
C ILE A 35 -27.64 12.37 -12.53
N LYS A 36 -27.58 12.60 -13.84
CA LYS A 36 -26.78 11.78 -14.77
C LYS A 36 -25.30 11.79 -14.41
N LEU A 37 -24.73 12.95 -14.10
CA LEU A 37 -23.33 13.08 -13.68
C LEU A 37 -23.05 12.33 -12.37
N ARG A 38 -23.91 12.50 -11.34
CA ARG A 38 -23.78 11.74 -10.08
C ARG A 38 -23.87 10.24 -10.32
N ALA A 39 -24.79 9.79 -11.16
CA ALA A 39 -24.91 8.37 -11.51
C ALA A 39 -23.63 7.86 -12.19
N MET A 40 -23.01 8.63 -13.08
CA MET A 40 -21.71 8.30 -13.67
C MET A 40 -20.59 8.23 -12.62
N TYR A 41 -20.55 9.14 -11.65
CA TYR A 41 -19.55 9.11 -10.58
C TYR A 41 -19.72 7.92 -9.64
N VAL A 42 -20.96 7.55 -9.30
CA VAL A 42 -21.25 6.34 -8.52
C VAL A 42 -20.87 5.07 -9.31
N GLN A 43 -21.12 5.05 -10.62
CA GLN A 43 -20.68 3.94 -11.47
C GLN A 43 -19.16 3.82 -11.47
N PHE A 44 -18.45 4.95 -11.64
CA PHE A 44 -16.98 4.96 -11.55
C PHE A 44 -16.47 4.48 -10.20
N PHE A 45 -17.11 4.89 -9.09
CA PHE A 45 -16.76 4.40 -7.75
C PHE A 45 -16.91 2.88 -7.64
N ALA A 46 -18.00 2.32 -8.19
CA ALA A 46 -18.25 0.88 -8.18
C ALA A 46 -17.19 0.13 -9.03
N ASP A 47 -16.87 0.64 -10.21
CA ASP A 47 -15.88 0.05 -11.11
C ASP A 47 -14.45 0.14 -10.54
N TYR A 48 -14.09 1.27 -9.92
CA TYR A 48 -12.80 1.46 -9.25
C TYR A 48 -12.57 0.43 -8.15
N HIS A 49 -13.59 0.10 -7.33
CA HIS A 49 -13.43 -0.83 -6.21
C HIS A 49 -13.63 -2.30 -6.58
N LYS A 50 -14.06 -2.62 -7.80
CA LYS A 50 -14.46 -3.98 -8.22
C LYS A 50 -13.39 -5.05 -7.99
N SER A 51 -12.11 -4.67 -8.12
CA SER A 51 -10.96 -5.56 -7.96
C SER A 51 -10.13 -5.24 -6.72
N LYS A 52 -10.48 -4.21 -5.93
CA LYS A 52 -9.63 -3.73 -4.81
C LYS A 52 -10.03 -4.35 -3.48
N TYR A 53 -9.06 -4.48 -2.58
CA TYR A 53 -9.23 -5.06 -1.26
C TYR A 53 -8.79 -4.09 -0.15
N ASN A 54 -9.20 -4.37 1.09
CA ASN A 54 -9.08 -3.45 2.23
C ASN A 54 -7.67 -2.91 2.49
N HIS A 55 -6.63 -3.66 2.15
CA HIS A 55 -5.25 -3.24 2.38
C HIS A 55 -4.75 -2.17 1.41
N TYR A 56 -5.50 -1.85 0.34
CA TYR A 56 -5.13 -0.80 -0.62
C TYR A 56 -6.15 0.34 -0.72
N ILE A 57 -7.19 0.38 0.12
CA ILE A 57 -8.24 1.40 0.00
C ILE A 57 -8.55 2.10 1.32
N ASP A 58 -9.08 3.32 1.24
CA ASP A 58 -9.70 3.99 2.39
C ASP A 58 -11.05 3.33 2.71
N VAL A 59 -11.02 2.33 3.61
CA VAL A 59 -12.21 1.59 4.03
C VAL A 59 -13.28 2.52 4.63
N SER A 60 -12.91 3.54 5.41
CA SER A 60 -13.92 4.47 5.95
C SER A 60 -14.54 5.34 4.86
N GLY A 61 -13.74 5.87 3.93
CA GLY A 61 -14.24 6.65 2.79
C GLY A 61 -15.13 5.82 1.86
N TYR A 62 -14.81 4.52 1.72
CA TYR A 62 -15.63 3.53 1.03
C TYR A 62 -16.99 3.34 1.71
N ILE A 63 -16.99 3.05 3.02
CA ILE A 63 -18.21 2.88 3.82
C ILE A 63 -19.09 4.14 3.74
N GLU A 64 -18.48 5.29 3.96
CA GLU A 64 -19.15 6.59 3.95
C GLU A 64 -19.84 6.88 2.62
N PHE A 65 -19.16 6.65 1.50
CA PHE A 65 -19.72 6.87 0.17
C PHE A 65 -20.93 5.98 -0.08
N ILE A 66 -20.86 4.69 0.28
CA ILE A 66 -21.97 3.76 0.10
C ILE A 66 -23.17 4.20 0.95
N VAL A 67 -22.95 4.56 2.22
CA VAL A 67 -23.99 5.07 3.12
C VAL A 67 -24.61 6.35 2.54
N ASP A 68 -23.80 7.23 1.96
CA ASP A 68 -24.28 8.47 1.36
C ASP A 68 -25.12 8.26 0.10
N VAL A 69 -24.75 7.28 -0.74
CA VAL A 69 -25.52 6.91 -1.93
C VAL A 69 -26.81 6.18 -1.57
N PHE A 70 -26.85 5.41 -0.47
CA PHE A 70 -28.08 4.81 0.03
C PHE A 70 -29.18 5.86 0.25
N TYR A 71 -28.78 7.01 0.82
CA TYR A 71 -29.64 8.17 1.07
C TYR A 71 -29.81 9.12 -0.14
N ASP A 72 -29.22 8.83 -1.30
CA ASP A 72 -29.35 9.70 -2.47
C ASP A 72 -30.81 9.73 -2.96
N PRO A 73 -31.41 10.92 -3.20
CA PRO A 73 -32.81 11.03 -3.62
C PRO A 73 -33.08 10.39 -4.99
N SER A 74 -32.07 10.29 -5.87
CA SER A 74 -32.24 9.73 -7.20
C SER A 74 -32.13 8.21 -7.20
N ILE A 75 -33.17 7.55 -7.72
CA ILE A 75 -33.15 6.10 -7.95
C ILE A 75 -32.12 5.70 -9.01
N GLU A 76 -31.83 6.58 -9.97
CA GLU A 76 -30.82 6.32 -11.00
C GLU A 76 -29.43 6.24 -10.37
N VAL A 77 -29.09 7.18 -9.50
CA VAL A 77 -27.83 7.19 -8.76
C VAL A 77 -27.72 5.94 -7.88
N PHE A 78 -28.78 5.61 -7.14
CA PHE A 78 -28.83 4.42 -6.29
C PHE A 78 -28.63 3.11 -7.08
N LYS A 79 -29.22 2.98 -8.27
CA LYS A 79 -29.05 1.76 -9.09
C LYS A 79 -27.60 1.51 -9.48
N ARG A 80 -26.78 2.56 -9.62
CA ARG A 80 -25.37 2.42 -10.01
C ARG A 80 -24.53 1.80 -8.90
N ILE A 81 -24.80 2.12 -7.62
CA ILE A 81 -24.03 1.53 -6.52
C ILE A 81 -24.26 0.03 -6.38
N LEU A 82 -25.43 -0.48 -6.83
CA LEU A 82 -25.73 -1.92 -6.81
C LEU A 82 -24.83 -2.75 -7.73
N SER A 83 -24.13 -2.12 -8.69
CA SER A 83 -23.17 -2.79 -9.56
C SER A 83 -21.82 -3.07 -8.88
N ILE A 84 -21.59 -2.50 -7.69
CA ILE A 84 -20.36 -2.74 -6.95
C ILE A 84 -20.26 -4.20 -6.56
N ARG A 85 -19.05 -4.73 -6.64
CA ARG A 85 -18.70 -5.96 -5.94
C ARG A 85 -18.31 -5.56 -4.52
N PRO A 86 -19.10 -5.87 -3.49
CA PRO A 86 -18.77 -5.48 -2.13
C PRO A 86 -17.46 -6.13 -1.71
N ILE A 87 -16.70 -5.42 -0.89
CA ILE A 87 -15.57 -6.02 -0.22
C ILE A 87 -16.10 -7.01 0.79
N VAL A 88 -15.76 -8.28 0.60
CA VAL A 88 -16.26 -9.36 1.45
C VAL A 88 -15.40 -9.40 2.72
N TYR A 89 -15.61 -8.39 3.57
CA TYR A 89 -15.02 -8.31 4.90
C TYR A 89 -16.12 -7.97 5.89
N LYS A 90 -16.38 -8.91 6.80
CA LYS A 90 -17.51 -8.84 7.73
C LYS A 90 -17.56 -7.51 8.51
N PRO A 91 -16.47 -7.04 9.15
CA PRO A 91 -16.47 -5.75 9.83
C PRO A 91 -16.87 -4.58 8.93
N THR A 92 -16.42 -4.53 7.66
CA THR A 92 -16.84 -3.46 6.72
C THR A 92 -18.35 -3.49 6.49
N THR A 93 -18.94 -4.67 6.25
CA THR A 93 -20.39 -4.78 6.05
C THR A 93 -21.19 -4.44 7.31
N GLU A 94 -20.72 -4.88 8.48
CA GLU A 94 -21.35 -4.57 9.77
C GLU A 94 -21.31 -3.06 10.05
N GLU A 95 -20.18 -2.42 9.76
CA GLU A 95 -20.00 -0.97 9.86
C GLU A 95 -20.91 -0.20 8.90
N ILE A 96 -21.05 -0.66 7.66
CA ILE A 96 -22.00 -0.09 6.69
C ILE A 96 -23.42 -0.10 7.26
N VAL A 97 -23.87 -1.25 7.78
CA VAL A 97 -25.22 -1.39 8.33
C VAL A 97 -25.39 -0.47 9.53
N ARG A 98 -24.43 -0.47 10.46
CA ARG A 98 -24.41 0.40 11.63
C ARG A 98 -24.48 1.88 11.26
N HIS A 99 -23.71 2.30 10.26
CA HIS A 99 -23.72 3.68 9.76
C HIS A 99 -25.06 4.06 9.15
N ILE A 100 -25.72 3.17 8.40
CA ILE A 100 -27.06 3.44 7.87
C ILE A 100 -28.07 3.55 9.02
N THR A 101 -28.11 2.57 9.92
CA THR A 101 -29.15 2.49 10.96
C THR A 101 -29.05 3.60 11.99
N ASN A 102 -27.83 4.08 12.24
CA ASN A 102 -27.59 5.15 13.23
C ASN A 102 -27.46 6.54 12.56
N ASP A 103 -27.66 6.63 11.24
CA ASP A 103 -27.59 7.92 10.54
C ASP A 103 -28.75 8.82 10.97
N LYS A 104 -28.44 10.08 11.32
CA LYS A 104 -29.45 11.09 11.67
C LYS A 104 -30.50 11.31 10.57
N ARG A 105 -30.16 11.05 9.31
CA ARG A 105 -31.06 11.22 8.15
C ARG A 105 -32.10 10.10 8.05
N LEU A 106 -31.86 8.95 8.70
CA LEU A 106 -32.68 7.76 8.53
C LEU A 106 -34.18 8.03 8.75
N LYS A 107 -34.50 8.68 9.87
CA LYS A 107 -35.89 8.90 10.30
C LYS A 107 -36.67 9.74 9.29
N ASP A 108 -36.10 10.85 8.86
CA ASP A 108 -36.76 11.77 7.92
C ASP A 108 -36.81 11.17 6.52
N TRP A 109 -35.70 10.58 6.07
CA TRP A 109 -35.63 9.90 4.78
C TRP A 109 -36.67 8.78 4.66
N PHE A 110 -36.75 7.90 5.67
CA PHE A 110 -37.67 6.76 5.66
C PHE A 110 -39.12 7.23 5.63
N LYS A 111 -39.51 8.18 6.49
CA LYS A 111 -40.87 8.72 6.54
C LYS A 111 -41.28 9.44 5.27
N ASN A 112 -40.35 10.16 4.65
CA ASN A 112 -40.61 10.86 3.39
C ASN A 112 -40.80 9.86 2.25
N MET A 113 -39.89 8.89 2.12
CA MET A 113 -39.95 7.84 1.09
C MET A 113 -41.16 6.93 1.25
N GLU A 114 -41.54 6.57 2.48
CA GLU A 114 -42.73 5.77 2.75
C GLU A 114 -44.02 6.47 2.28
N LYS A 115 -44.10 7.80 2.47
CA LYS A 115 -45.22 8.61 2.02
C LYS A 115 -45.22 8.84 0.52
N SER A 116 -44.05 9.07 -0.08
CA SER A 116 -43.94 9.44 -1.50
C SER A 116 -43.95 8.23 -2.44
N ASP A 117 -43.19 7.18 -2.11
CA ASP A 117 -43.00 5.99 -2.95
C ASP A 117 -42.51 4.79 -2.11
N ILE A 118 -43.47 4.12 -1.44
CA ILE A 118 -43.18 2.93 -0.63
C ILE A 118 -42.55 1.78 -1.43
N ASN A 119 -42.85 1.68 -2.73
CA ASN A 119 -42.28 0.63 -3.58
C ASN A 119 -40.79 0.88 -3.81
N GLN A 120 -40.40 2.13 -4.05
CA GLN A 120 -38.99 2.50 -4.15
C GLN A 120 -38.26 2.30 -2.83
N LEU A 121 -38.86 2.65 -1.70
CA LEU A 121 -38.29 2.40 -0.37
C LEU A 121 -37.98 0.91 -0.16
N LYS A 122 -38.98 0.05 -0.37
CA LYS A 122 -38.83 -1.41 -0.25
C LYS A 122 -37.80 -1.96 -1.23
N TYR A 123 -37.79 -1.46 -2.47
CA TYR A 123 -36.80 -1.85 -3.48
C TYR A 123 -35.37 -1.50 -3.04
N ARG A 124 -35.14 -0.29 -2.50
CA ARG A 124 -33.83 0.13 -2.03
C ARG A 124 -33.32 -0.75 -0.91
N ILE A 125 -34.12 -0.94 0.15
CA ILE A 125 -33.76 -1.78 1.29
C ILE A 125 -33.46 -3.22 0.84
N LYS A 126 -34.34 -3.81 0.02
CA LYS A 126 -34.16 -5.18 -0.50
C LYS A 126 -32.91 -5.32 -1.37
N SER A 127 -32.71 -4.41 -2.31
CA SER A 127 -31.58 -4.46 -3.23
C SER A 127 -30.27 -4.29 -2.47
N TYR A 128 -30.24 -3.38 -1.51
CA TYR A 128 -29.07 -3.16 -0.67
C TYR A 128 -28.73 -4.38 0.20
N LYS A 129 -29.73 -5.00 0.81
CA LYS A 129 -29.56 -6.27 1.54
C LYS A 129 -28.91 -7.33 0.65
N SER A 130 -29.44 -7.50 -0.56
CA SER A 130 -28.95 -8.50 -1.50
C SER A 130 -27.53 -8.21 -1.99
N THR A 131 -27.22 -6.95 -2.29
CA THR A 131 -25.88 -6.55 -2.73
C THR A 131 -24.85 -6.63 -1.60
N PHE A 132 -25.11 -6.09 -0.41
CA PHE A 132 -24.05 -5.90 0.60
C PHE A 132 -24.07 -6.91 1.76
N ILE A 133 -25.21 -7.52 2.08
CA ILE A 133 -25.42 -8.23 3.36
C ILE A 133 -25.60 -9.73 3.17
N GLU A 134 -26.24 -10.17 2.09
CA GLU A 134 -26.54 -11.59 1.87
C GLU A 134 -25.31 -12.49 1.83
N TYR A 135 -24.13 -11.93 1.50
CA TYR A 135 -22.84 -12.61 1.47
C TYR A 135 -22.30 -13.02 2.85
N LEU A 136 -22.78 -12.45 3.97
CA LEU A 136 -22.29 -12.75 5.32
C LEU A 136 -22.76 -14.11 5.90
N GLY A 137 -23.54 -14.89 5.14
CA GLY A 137 -24.09 -16.17 5.56
C GLY A 137 -25.28 -16.06 6.53
N LYS A 138 -26.20 -17.03 6.46
CA LYS A 138 -27.55 -16.96 7.08
C LYS A 138 -27.58 -16.71 8.60
N ASN A 139 -26.56 -17.13 9.34
CA ASN A 139 -26.57 -17.13 10.80
C ASN A 139 -25.97 -15.86 11.44
N LYS A 140 -25.53 -14.89 10.64
CA LYS A 140 -24.85 -13.66 11.11
C LYS A 140 -25.36 -12.39 10.44
N GLN A 141 -26.51 -12.46 9.75
CA GLN A 141 -27.04 -11.29 9.05
C GLN A 141 -27.63 -10.30 10.03
N PRO A 142 -27.17 -9.04 10.06
CA PRO A 142 -27.94 -7.99 10.71
C PRO A 142 -29.32 -7.91 10.03
N THR A 143 -30.35 -7.67 10.83
CA THR A 143 -31.73 -7.54 10.39
C THR A 143 -31.91 -6.27 9.55
N PHE A 144 -31.60 -6.36 8.25
CA PHE A 144 -31.70 -5.27 7.28
C PHE A 144 -32.87 -5.52 6.33
N ASP A 145 -34.09 -5.21 6.80
CA ASP A 145 -35.32 -5.29 6.01
C ASP A 145 -36.29 -4.16 6.40
N TYR A 146 -37.33 -4.01 5.60
CA TYR A 146 -38.29 -2.92 5.76
C TYR A 146 -38.99 -2.95 7.12
N ASP A 147 -39.37 -4.12 7.62
CA ASP A 147 -40.12 -4.25 8.89
C ASP A 147 -39.24 -3.81 10.07
N ASN A 148 -37.96 -4.14 10.05
CA ASN A 148 -37.01 -3.71 11.07
C ASN A 148 -36.74 -2.20 11.01
N PHE A 149 -36.60 -1.63 9.81
CA PHE A 149 -36.47 -0.17 9.64
C PHE A 149 -37.74 0.56 10.09
N TYR A 150 -38.93 0.01 9.81
CA TYR A 150 -40.21 0.58 10.24
C TYR A 150 -40.29 0.66 11.77
N LYS A 151 -39.95 -0.44 12.46
CA LYS A 151 -39.89 -0.48 13.94
C LYS A 151 -38.86 0.49 14.50
N LEU A 152 -37.67 0.55 13.91
CA LEU A 152 -36.61 1.47 14.33
C LEU A 152 -37.05 2.94 14.23
N VAL A 153 -37.75 3.31 13.15
CA VAL A 153 -38.16 4.70 12.86
C VAL A 153 -39.42 5.13 13.62
N ASN A 154 -40.37 4.22 13.84
CA ASN A 154 -41.69 4.52 14.40
C ASN A 154 -41.86 4.10 15.87
N ASP A 155 -41.24 2.99 16.29
CA ASP A 155 -41.40 2.44 17.64
C ASP A 155 -40.24 2.84 18.58
N GLY A 156 -39.16 3.43 18.04
CA GLY A 156 -38.00 3.87 18.81
C GLY A 156 -37.18 2.73 19.40
N CYS A 157 -37.30 1.51 18.87
CA CYS A 157 -36.51 0.37 19.29
C CYS A 157 -35.08 0.51 18.79
N ASP A 158 -34.11 0.67 19.70
CA ASP A 158 -32.69 0.54 19.36
C ASP A 158 -32.43 -0.86 18.81
N LEU A 159 -31.78 -0.93 17.64
CA LEU A 159 -31.23 -2.20 17.16
C LEU A 159 -30.18 -2.65 18.18
N VAL A 160 -30.47 -3.71 18.92
CA VAL A 160 -29.51 -4.33 19.84
C VAL A 160 -28.41 -4.98 19.00
N TYR A 161 -27.43 -4.19 18.59
CA TYR A 161 -26.13 -4.70 18.21
C TYR A 161 -25.41 -5.02 19.52
N LYS A 162 -25.23 -6.31 19.82
CA LYS A 162 -24.32 -6.73 20.90
C LYS A 162 -22.87 -6.55 20.41
N GLY A 163 -22.43 -5.30 20.32
CA GLY A 163 -21.01 -4.95 20.21
C GLY A 163 -20.43 -4.86 21.62
N GLU A 164 -19.25 -5.43 21.83
CA GLU A 164 -18.53 -5.41 23.11
C GLU A 164 -18.34 -3.96 23.59
N GLU A 165 -18.76 -3.70 24.84
CA GLU A 165 -18.61 -2.41 25.49
C GLU A 165 -17.12 -2.09 25.69
N GLN A 166 -16.67 -0.95 25.17
CA GLN A 166 -15.35 -0.41 25.50
C GLN A 166 -15.37 0.10 26.94
N HIS A 167 -14.47 -0.45 27.76
CA HIS A 167 -14.24 0.00 29.14
C HIS A 167 -13.70 1.43 29.16
N ASP A 168 -14.53 2.35 29.66
CA ASP A 168 -14.18 3.73 29.93
C ASP A 168 -13.31 3.80 31.21
N HIS A 169 -11.99 3.88 31.04
CA HIS A 169 -11.07 4.12 32.14
C HIS A 169 -10.95 5.63 32.38
N GLN A 170 -11.70 6.13 33.35
CA GLN A 170 -11.48 7.47 33.91
C GLN A 170 -10.10 7.57 34.55
N PRO A 171 -9.25 8.54 34.17
CA PRO A 171 -7.98 8.78 34.84
C PRO A 171 -8.22 9.52 36.17
N LYS A 172 -7.65 8.97 37.25
CA LYS A 172 -7.57 9.64 38.55
C LYS A 172 -6.61 10.82 38.47
N GLN A 173 -7.06 11.99 38.93
CA GLN A 173 -6.20 13.15 39.18
C GLN A 173 -5.15 12.82 40.25
N SER A 174 -3.88 13.01 39.92
CA SER A 174 -2.78 13.02 40.89
C SER A 174 -2.29 14.45 41.07
N ASP A 175 -2.12 14.85 42.32
CA ASP A 175 -1.60 16.15 42.72
C ASP A 175 -0.18 16.39 42.17
N THR A 176 0.01 17.55 41.55
CA THR A 176 1.26 17.98 40.93
C THR A 176 2.23 18.48 42.00
N LEU A 177 3.37 17.80 42.16
CA LEU A 177 4.54 18.31 42.88
C LEU A 177 5.37 19.18 41.91
N GLU A 178 5.47 20.48 42.17
CA GLU A 178 6.35 21.38 41.44
C GLU A 178 7.79 21.26 41.98
N THR A 179 8.66 20.60 41.21
CA THR A 179 10.09 20.85 41.27
C THR A 179 10.61 21.09 39.85
N THR A 180 10.88 22.36 39.55
CA THR A 180 11.35 22.81 38.23
C THR A 180 12.87 22.70 38.12
N SER A 181 13.33 21.55 37.63
CA SER A 181 14.57 21.49 36.85
C SER A 181 14.24 20.84 35.52
N THR A 182 14.06 21.65 34.48
CA THR A 182 13.83 21.16 33.11
C THR A 182 15.15 20.76 32.49
N PHE A 183 15.25 19.54 31.97
CA PHE A 183 16.37 19.16 31.11
C PHE A 183 16.41 20.05 29.87
N SER A 184 17.60 20.27 29.31
CA SER A 184 17.72 20.95 28.02
C SER A 184 17.14 20.09 26.90
N ASP A 185 16.64 20.72 25.82
CA ASP A 185 16.12 20.00 24.65
C ASP A 185 17.13 18.98 24.09
N ILE A 186 18.44 19.29 24.17
CA ILE A 186 19.53 18.40 23.73
C ILE A 186 19.59 17.12 24.59
N ILE A 187 19.51 17.24 25.92
CA ILE A 187 19.54 16.08 26.81
C ILE A 187 18.28 15.24 26.59
N VAL A 188 17.12 15.87 26.45
CA VAL A 188 15.87 15.15 26.18
C VAL A 188 15.91 14.45 24.81
N GLU A 189 16.47 15.08 23.78
CA GLU A 189 16.68 14.47 22.45
C GLU A 189 17.62 13.25 22.52
N GLN A 190 18.68 13.31 23.34
CA GLN A 190 19.56 12.17 23.60
C GLN A 190 18.86 11.04 24.37
N ILE A 191 18.08 11.36 25.42
CA ILE A 191 17.30 10.38 26.18
C ILE A 191 16.32 9.66 25.26
N ILE A 192 15.54 10.41 24.47
CA ILE A 192 14.57 9.85 23.53
C ILE A 192 15.27 8.98 22.50
N SER A 193 16.31 9.51 21.85
CA SER A 193 17.05 8.78 20.80
C SER A 193 17.69 7.50 21.33
N TYR A 194 18.25 7.51 22.54
CA TYR A 194 18.79 6.33 23.20
C TYR A 194 17.68 5.32 23.53
N SER A 195 16.54 5.78 24.03
CA SER A 195 15.39 4.95 24.38
C SER A 195 14.83 4.23 23.15
N LEU A 196 14.78 4.91 22.01
CA LEU A 196 14.31 4.38 20.74
C LEU A 196 15.28 3.40 20.08
N LYS A 197 16.60 3.49 20.35
CA LYS A 197 17.61 2.55 19.83
C LYS A 197 17.59 1.16 20.48
N SER A 198 16.83 0.96 21.57
CA SER A 198 17.02 -0.19 22.48
C SER A 198 16.26 -1.49 22.16
N ASN A 199 15.47 -1.59 21.08
CA ASN A 199 14.69 -2.82 20.80
C ASN A 199 15.08 -3.46 19.47
N GLY A 200 15.92 -4.50 19.54
CA GLY A 200 16.36 -5.33 18.41
C GLY A 200 15.45 -6.51 18.05
N HIS A 201 14.18 -6.55 18.50
CA HIS A 201 13.32 -7.72 18.31
C HIS A 201 12.28 -7.62 17.19
N ASP A 202 11.88 -6.42 16.74
CA ASP A 202 10.95 -6.28 15.59
C ASP A 202 11.68 -6.09 14.25
N GLY A 203 13.01 -6.24 14.26
CA GLY A 203 13.89 -5.88 13.15
C GLY A 203 13.93 -6.87 11.99
N GLU A 204 13.36 -8.07 12.09
CA GLU A 204 13.55 -9.12 11.07
C GLU A 204 12.92 -8.76 9.70
N ARG A 205 11.72 -8.17 9.70
CA ARG A 205 10.98 -7.87 8.45
C ARG A 205 11.73 -6.89 7.53
N TYR A 206 12.53 -5.99 8.08
CA TYR A 206 13.32 -5.01 7.32
C TYR A 206 14.83 -5.22 7.45
N GLN A 207 15.30 -6.21 8.22
CA GLN A 207 16.72 -6.63 8.20
C GLN A 207 17.13 -7.18 6.83
N ILE A 208 16.18 -7.80 6.10
CA ILE A 208 16.38 -8.22 4.70
C ILE A 208 16.71 -7.00 3.82
N VAL A 209 16.03 -5.87 4.05
CA VAL A 209 16.30 -4.59 3.37
C VAL A 209 17.61 -3.97 3.88
N LYS A 210 17.84 -4.01 5.20
CA LYS A 210 19.00 -3.42 5.89
C LYS A 210 20.34 -4.01 5.48
N ASN A 211 20.37 -5.29 5.09
CA ASN A 211 21.60 -5.96 4.66
C ASN A 211 22.02 -5.64 3.21
N ARG A 212 21.15 -5.03 2.39
CA ARG A 212 21.44 -4.81 0.95
C ARG A 212 21.16 -3.41 0.44
N VAL A 213 20.19 -2.71 1.05
CA VAL A 213 19.98 -1.29 0.87
C VAL A 213 20.44 -0.63 2.16
N LEU A 214 21.35 0.34 2.07
CA LEU A 214 21.81 1.19 3.17
C LEU A 214 20.68 2.06 3.73
N ILE A 215 19.58 1.47 4.18
CA ILE A 215 18.61 2.13 5.05
C ILE A 215 19.05 1.86 6.48
N ASP A 216 20.24 2.35 6.80
CA ASP A 216 20.66 2.45 8.18
C ASP A 216 19.67 3.35 8.92
N ASN A 217 18.96 2.75 9.88
CA ASN A 217 18.05 3.43 10.79
C ASN A 217 16.76 3.94 10.13
N ILE A 218 15.86 3.05 9.72
CA ILE A 218 14.42 3.35 9.88
C ILE A 218 14.16 3.28 11.39
N PRO A 219 14.03 4.40 12.13
CA PRO A 219 13.50 4.34 13.48
C PRO A 219 12.10 3.74 13.38
N TYR A 220 11.99 2.49 13.82
CA TYR A 220 10.71 1.86 14.05
C TYR A 220 9.96 2.69 15.08
N ALA A 221 9.04 3.51 14.57
CA ALA A 221 8.17 4.36 15.34
C ALA A 221 7.05 3.53 15.98
N GLY A 222 7.42 2.62 16.88
CA GLY A 222 6.47 1.76 17.59
C GLY A 222 5.69 2.48 18.69
N ILE A 223 4.87 1.73 19.44
CA ILE A 223 4.05 2.19 20.59
C ILE A 223 4.83 3.10 21.56
N ARG A 224 6.13 2.82 21.76
CA ARG A 224 7.02 3.60 22.63
C ARG A 224 7.19 5.07 22.21
N ILE A 225 7.04 5.40 20.93
CA ILE A 225 7.07 6.80 20.48
C ILE A 225 5.90 7.58 21.08
N VAL A 226 4.72 6.96 21.09
CA VAL A 226 3.52 7.58 21.68
C VAL A 226 3.68 7.67 23.19
N GLU A 227 4.19 6.62 23.84
CA GLU A 227 4.49 6.63 25.28
C GLU A 227 5.50 7.73 25.66
N LEU A 228 6.56 7.90 24.88
CA LEU A 228 7.54 8.97 25.10
C LEU A 228 6.91 10.35 24.86
N ALA A 229 6.13 10.50 23.80
CA ALA A 229 5.47 11.76 23.47
C ALA A 229 4.48 12.23 24.56
N THR A 230 3.85 11.31 25.30
CA THR A 230 2.87 11.64 26.33
C THR A 230 3.48 12.02 27.67
N VAL A 231 4.79 11.81 27.88
CA VAL A 231 5.49 12.15 29.14
C VAL A 231 5.37 13.64 29.47
N SER A 232 5.61 14.51 28.49
CA SER A 232 5.53 15.96 28.68
C SER A 232 5.43 16.71 27.35
N LYS A 233 5.05 18.00 27.41
CA LYS A 233 5.05 18.89 26.23
C LYS A 233 6.44 19.00 25.57
N GLN A 234 7.51 18.95 26.36
CA GLN A 234 8.88 19.01 25.84
C GLN A 234 9.23 17.73 25.06
N PHE A 235 8.88 16.56 25.62
CA PHE A 235 9.04 15.29 24.93
C PHE A 235 8.21 15.25 23.65
N PHE A 236 6.94 15.65 23.70
CA PHE A 236 6.08 15.73 22.51
C PHE A 236 6.74 16.54 21.38
N LYS A 237 7.26 17.74 21.69
CA LYS A 237 7.94 18.61 20.72
C LYS A 237 9.16 17.93 20.10
N ILE A 238 9.98 17.27 20.91
CA ILE A 238 11.22 16.63 20.44
C ILE A 238 10.92 15.35 19.66
N VAL A 239 10.02 14.51 20.14
CA VAL A 239 9.54 13.32 19.43
C VAL A 239 8.95 13.72 18.07
N SER A 240 8.10 14.74 18.04
CA SER A 240 7.55 15.26 16.79
C SER A 240 8.66 15.72 15.84
N LYS A 241 9.66 16.47 16.32
CA LYS A 241 10.81 16.89 15.50
C LYS A 241 11.58 15.70 14.92
N LEU A 242 11.79 14.63 15.70
CA LEU A 242 12.52 13.45 15.27
C LEU A 242 11.75 12.67 14.19
N ILE A 243 10.47 12.37 14.41
CA ILE A 243 9.64 11.60 13.47
C ILE A 243 9.59 12.28 12.10
N ASN A 244 9.34 13.59 12.08
CA ASN A 244 9.15 14.38 10.87
C ASN A 244 10.41 14.49 9.97
N ASN A 245 11.57 14.09 10.49
CA ASN A 245 12.86 14.08 9.78
C ASN A 245 13.46 12.67 9.71
N SER A 246 12.64 11.64 9.85
CA SER A 246 13.08 10.25 9.83
C SER A 246 12.22 9.38 8.92
N TYR A 247 12.76 8.24 8.50
CA TYR A 247 11.98 7.18 7.88
C TYR A 247 11.16 6.49 8.98
N PHE A 248 9.83 6.58 8.93
CA PHE A 248 8.94 5.93 9.89
C PHE A 248 7.86 5.13 9.15
N TYR A 249 7.35 4.09 9.81
CA TYR A 249 6.25 3.29 9.27
C TYR A 249 4.92 4.05 9.39
N TRP A 250 4.29 4.33 8.24
CA TRP A 250 3.02 5.06 8.20
C TRP A 250 1.85 4.10 8.44
N ASN A 251 1.48 3.94 9.72
CA ASN A 251 0.29 3.20 10.11
C ASN A 251 -0.82 4.13 10.63
N GLY A 252 -1.92 4.21 9.89
CA GLY A 252 -3.10 4.98 10.29
C GLY A 252 -3.14 6.39 9.72
N ARG A 253 -4.18 7.12 10.09
CA ARG A 253 -4.49 8.44 9.53
C ARG A 253 -3.90 9.54 10.37
N PHE A 254 -3.39 10.58 9.73
CA PHE A 254 -2.98 11.80 10.41
C PHE A 254 -3.38 13.03 9.61
N ASP A 255 -3.73 14.08 10.36
CA ASP A 255 -3.99 15.40 9.81
C ASP A 255 -2.77 16.28 10.06
N LEU A 256 -2.09 16.67 8.99
CA LEU A 256 -0.91 17.54 9.03
C LEU A 256 -1.22 18.93 9.62
N ASN A 257 -2.49 19.34 9.62
CA ASN A 257 -2.94 20.62 10.18
C ASN A 257 -3.27 20.55 11.67
N ASN A 258 -3.33 19.35 12.26
CA ASN A 258 -3.67 19.18 13.67
C ASN A 258 -2.44 19.43 14.55
N GLN A 259 -2.49 20.48 15.39
CA GLN A 259 -1.41 20.85 16.31
C GLN A 259 -1.05 19.73 17.32
N TYR A 260 -1.98 18.83 17.61
CA TYR A 260 -1.79 17.69 18.50
C TYR A 260 -1.29 16.44 17.77
N CYS A 261 -1.04 16.51 16.46
CA CYS A 261 -0.41 15.43 15.73
C CYS A 261 1.11 15.45 15.92
N LEU A 262 1.69 14.26 16.14
CA LEU A 262 3.13 14.06 16.17
C LEU A 262 3.74 14.21 14.77
N ILE A 263 3.01 13.78 13.74
CA ILE A 263 3.38 13.88 12.34
C ILE A 263 2.82 15.20 11.81
N ARG A 264 3.73 16.11 11.46
CA ARG A 264 3.45 17.49 11.02
C ARG A 264 4.02 17.78 9.64
N SER A 265 4.64 16.79 9.02
CA SER A 265 5.22 16.90 7.70
C SER A 265 4.95 15.62 6.90
N PRO A 266 4.91 15.71 5.56
CA PRO A 266 4.82 14.54 4.70
C PRO A 266 5.94 13.53 4.97
N PRO A 267 5.67 12.22 4.84
CA PRO A 267 6.65 11.18 5.13
C PRO A 267 7.82 11.17 4.13
N LEU A 268 9.00 10.76 4.61
CA LEU A 268 10.17 10.45 3.77
C LEU A 268 10.12 9.02 3.21
N TYR A 269 9.39 8.14 3.89
CA TYR A 269 9.21 6.73 3.57
C TYR A 269 7.76 6.45 3.22
N PHE A 270 7.51 5.80 2.08
CA PHE A 270 6.18 5.36 1.69
C PHE A 270 6.19 3.87 1.43
N GLU A 271 5.68 3.11 2.41
CA GLU A 271 5.29 1.73 2.18
C GLU A 271 3.94 1.67 1.49
N TYR A 272 3.88 0.92 0.41
CA TYR A 272 2.75 0.90 -0.51
C TYR A 272 1.41 0.62 0.18
N GLU A 273 1.38 -0.29 1.17
CA GLU A 273 0.16 -0.60 1.93
C GLU A 273 -0.40 0.63 2.68
N SER A 274 0.44 1.63 2.96
CA SER A 274 0.03 2.89 3.59
C SER A 274 -0.91 3.73 2.71
N ILE A 275 -1.05 3.40 1.42
CA ILE A 275 -1.98 4.06 0.50
C ILE A 275 -3.43 4.02 1.03
N ARG A 276 -3.79 2.98 1.80
CA ARG A 276 -5.09 2.84 2.48
C ARG A 276 -5.39 3.93 3.51
N ASN A 277 -4.35 4.61 3.99
CA ASN A 277 -4.46 5.66 5.00
C ASN A 277 -4.76 7.04 4.39
N ILE A 278 -4.72 7.18 3.06
CA ILE A 278 -5.07 8.42 2.35
C ILE A 278 -6.59 8.54 2.27
N GLN A 279 -7.15 9.49 3.00
CA GLN A 279 -8.61 9.62 3.12
C GLN A 279 -9.25 10.22 1.86
N TYR A 280 -10.29 9.59 1.33
CA TYR A 280 -10.96 10.08 0.12
C TYR A 280 -11.63 11.44 0.31
N ARG A 281 -12.36 11.61 1.43
CA ARG A 281 -13.19 12.80 1.71
C ARG A 281 -12.41 14.02 2.17
N GLN A 282 -11.35 13.81 2.96
CA GLN A 282 -10.54 14.88 3.56
C GLN A 282 -9.34 15.27 2.68
N SER A 283 -9.03 14.46 1.68
CA SER A 283 -7.99 14.80 0.71
C SER A 283 -8.57 15.64 -0.42
N ALA A 284 -8.33 16.95 -0.36
CA ALA A 284 -8.18 17.69 -1.62
C ALA A 284 -7.04 17.03 -2.41
N ILE A 285 -7.10 17.07 -3.75
CA ILE A 285 -6.01 16.55 -4.60
C ILE A 285 -4.66 17.11 -4.15
N ASP A 286 -4.63 18.40 -3.79
CA ASP A 286 -3.45 19.08 -3.23
C ASP A 286 -2.91 18.44 -1.95
N ASN A 287 -3.77 17.92 -1.07
CA ASN A 287 -3.35 17.22 0.14
C ASN A 287 -2.68 15.88 -0.19
N VAL A 288 -3.15 15.17 -1.22
CA VAL A 288 -2.53 13.91 -1.64
C VAL A 288 -1.14 14.17 -2.22
N HIS A 289 -1.00 15.19 -3.07
CA HIS A 289 0.30 15.64 -3.57
C HIS A 289 1.22 16.10 -2.45
N LEU A 290 0.68 16.81 -1.45
CA LEU A 290 1.44 17.20 -0.26
C LEU A 290 1.99 15.96 0.47
N LEU A 291 1.18 14.92 0.68
CA LEU A 291 1.63 13.68 1.34
C LEU A 291 2.75 12.97 0.56
N MET A 292 2.76 13.05 -0.78
CA MET A 292 3.80 12.46 -1.63
C MET A 292 5.03 13.36 -1.81
N SER A 293 4.92 14.64 -1.45
CA SER A 293 5.91 15.65 -1.82
C SER A 293 7.31 15.42 -1.26
N ARG A 294 7.46 14.77 -0.10
CA ARG A 294 8.77 14.51 0.54
C ARG A 294 9.22 13.06 0.46
N VAL A 295 8.43 12.18 -0.16
CA VAL A 295 8.76 10.76 -0.22
C VAL A 295 10.05 10.59 -1.01
N GLU A 296 11.07 10.03 -0.35
CA GLU A 296 12.37 9.72 -0.95
C GLU A 296 12.53 8.22 -1.20
N THR A 297 11.84 7.39 -0.42
CA THR A 297 11.90 5.94 -0.52
C THR A 297 10.51 5.34 -0.62
N PHE A 298 10.28 4.58 -1.68
CA PHE A 298 9.08 3.77 -1.92
C PHE A 298 9.41 2.30 -1.64
N TYR A 299 8.56 1.64 -0.87
CA TYR A 299 8.68 0.22 -0.56
C TYR A 299 7.39 -0.53 -0.90
N LEU A 300 7.53 -1.69 -1.53
CA LEU A 300 6.44 -2.59 -1.86
C LEU A 300 6.82 -4.03 -1.48
N GLU A 301 6.07 -4.62 -0.56
CA GLU A 301 5.99 -6.07 -0.40
C GLU A 301 4.86 -6.57 -1.30
N SER A 302 5.19 -7.39 -2.29
CA SER A 302 4.21 -7.91 -3.25
C SER A 302 3.32 -8.98 -2.63
N ASP A 303 2.04 -8.96 -2.99
CA ASP A 303 1.08 -10.00 -2.63
C ASP A 303 0.87 -11.05 -3.72
N GLU A 304 1.70 -11.03 -4.78
CA GLU A 304 1.68 -12.03 -5.85
C GLU A 304 1.91 -13.46 -5.34
N LYS A 305 2.60 -13.64 -4.21
CA LYS A 305 2.73 -14.94 -3.53
C LYS A 305 1.37 -15.56 -3.18
N ASP A 306 0.37 -14.74 -2.86
CA ASP A 306 -0.94 -15.19 -2.39
C ASP A 306 -1.68 -15.98 -3.49
N ILE A 307 -1.39 -15.72 -4.77
CA ILE A 307 -1.98 -16.42 -5.93
C ILE A 307 -1.80 -17.93 -5.80
N TRP A 308 -0.64 -18.37 -5.30
CA TRP A 308 -0.17 -19.76 -5.40
C TRP A 308 -0.38 -20.60 -4.14
N VAL A 309 -0.97 -20.05 -3.08
CA VAL A 309 -1.14 -20.73 -1.77
C VAL A 309 -2.22 -21.83 -1.86
N THR A 310 -2.00 -22.89 -2.64
CA THR A 310 -3.02 -23.91 -2.89
C THR A 310 -3.09 -24.94 -1.76
N GLY A 311 -4.09 -24.80 -0.88
CA GLY A 311 -4.52 -25.90 -0.02
C GLY A 311 -4.16 -25.77 1.46
N CYS A 312 -4.98 -26.45 2.25
CA CYS A 312 -5.04 -26.43 3.71
C CYS A 312 -3.68 -26.78 4.36
N GLY A 313 -2.94 -25.78 4.84
CA GLY A 313 -1.77 -26.06 5.68
C GLY A 313 -0.87 -24.86 5.95
N GLU A 314 -0.67 -23.99 4.95
CA GLU A 314 0.16 -22.81 5.11
C GLU A 314 -0.73 -21.58 5.34
N THR A 315 -0.62 -21.05 6.55
CA THR A 315 -1.38 -19.96 7.15
C THR A 315 -1.01 -18.60 6.57
N SER A 316 -1.20 -18.42 5.27
CA SER A 316 -1.19 -17.09 4.63
C SER A 316 -2.58 -16.73 4.08
N SER A 317 -3.66 -17.32 4.62
CA SER A 317 -4.95 -16.66 4.48
C SER A 317 -4.88 -15.36 5.27
N ARG A 318 -5.01 -14.22 4.59
CA ARG A 318 -5.12 -12.95 5.29
C ARG A 318 -6.26 -13.06 6.31
N ASP A 319 -6.01 -12.66 7.55
CA ASP A 319 -6.89 -12.90 8.71
C ASP A 319 -8.32 -12.37 8.53
N TYR A 320 -8.54 -11.54 7.52
CA TYR A 320 -9.84 -10.95 7.21
C TYR A 320 -10.71 -11.74 6.23
N PHE A 321 -10.24 -12.83 5.61
CA PHE A 321 -11.10 -13.68 4.78
C PHE A 321 -11.98 -14.58 5.64
N THR A 322 -13.28 -14.56 5.40
CA THR A 322 -14.27 -15.34 6.16
C THR A 322 -14.64 -16.66 5.50
N SER A 323 -14.23 -16.87 4.25
CA SER A 323 -14.45 -18.11 3.50
C SER A 323 -13.34 -18.40 2.48
N SER A 324 -13.17 -19.68 2.12
CA SER A 324 -12.24 -20.11 1.06
C SER A 324 -12.62 -19.61 -0.33
N PHE A 325 -13.89 -19.26 -0.54
CA PHE A 325 -14.37 -18.66 -1.78
C PHE A 325 -13.86 -17.22 -1.95
N GLU A 326 -13.88 -16.43 -0.87
CA GLU A 326 -13.34 -15.07 -0.84
C GLU A 326 -11.84 -15.04 -1.10
N ASP A 327 -11.13 -15.98 -0.48
CA ASP A 327 -9.70 -16.16 -0.70
C ASP A 327 -9.40 -16.50 -2.17
N LYS A 328 -10.10 -17.46 -2.78
CA LYS A 328 -9.94 -17.75 -4.23
C LYS A 328 -10.22 -16.53 -5.09
N GLN A 329 -11.27 -15.78 -4.76
CA GLN A 329 -11.66 -14.57 -5.46
C GLN A 329 -10.63 -13.45 -5.36
N TYR A 330 -10.02 -13.30 -4.19
CA TYR A 330 -8.92 -12.39 -3.93
C TYR A 330 -7.70 -12.72 -4.77
N ARG A 331 -7.27 -13.97 -4.72
CA ARG A 331 -6.11 -14.45 -5.48
C ARG A 331 -6.25 -14.25 -6.97
N MET A 332 -7.45 -14.51 -7.49
CA MET A 332 -7.75 -14.18 -8.88
C MET A 332 -7.48 -12.70 -9.12
N CYS A 333 -8.01 -11.81 -8.28
CA CYS A 333 -7.90 -10.35 -8.44
C CYS A 333 -6.46 -9.80 -8.42
N VAL A 334 -5.48 -10.46 -7.79
CA VAL A 334 -4.09 -9.95 -7.71
C VAL A 334 -3.50 -9.63 -9.09
N GLU A 335 -3.85 -10.42 -10.11
CA GLU A 335 -3.39 -10.21 -11.50
C GLU A 335 -4.36 -9.36 -12.34
N TYR A 336 -5.53 -8.97 -11.81
CA TYR A 336 -6.52 -8.22 -12.60
C TYR A 336 -6.19 -6.73 -12.66
N GLN A 337 -6.41 -6.18 -13.85
CA GLN A 337 -6.43 -4.74 -14.04
C GLN A 337 -7.33 -4.05 -13.01
N GLY A 338 -6.77 -3.01 -12.38
CA GLY A 338 -7.47 -2.22 -11.36
C GLY A 338 -7.33 -2.77 -9.95
N TYR A 339 -6.53 -3.82 -9.73
CA TYR A 339 -6.23 -4.35 -8.39
C TYR A 339 -5.38 -3.36 -7.57
N LEU A 340 -4.22 -2.97 -8.11
CA LEU A 340 -3.30 -2.03 -7.45
C LEU A 340 -3.80 -0.58 -7.62
N VAL A 341 -3.71 0.20 -6.55
CA VAL A 341 -3.92 1.64 -6.59
C VAL A 341 -2.63 2.34 -7.00
N TYR A 342 -2.70 3.23 -7.99
CA TYR A 342 -1.58 4.03 -8.44
C TYR A 342 -1.47 5.30 -7.57
N PRO A 343 -0.33 5.51 -6.90
CA PRO A 343 -0.13 6.72 -6.12
C PRO A 343 0.01 7.95 -7.04
N PRO A 344 -0.21 9.17 -6.51
CA PRO A 344 0.17 10.39 -7.22
C PRO A 344 1.69 10.47 -7.43
N ALA A 345 2.11 11.48 -8.20
CA ALA A 345 3.53 11.73 -8.44
C ALA A 345 4.31 11.96 -7.13
N THR A 346 5.47 11.33 -7.02
CA THR A 346 6.40 11.42 -5.89
C THR A 346 7.66 12.19 -6.34
N PRO A 347 7.67 13.53 -6.25
CA PRO A 347 8.68 14.35 -6.93
C PRO A 347 10.11 14.21 -6.40
N ASN A 348 10.26 13.77 -5.16
CA ASN A 348 11.57 13.60 -4.50
C ASN A 348 11.98 12.12 -4.37
N LEU A 349 11.31 11.22 -5.08
CA LEU A 349 11.57 9.79 -5.00
C LEU A 349 12.95 9.46 -5.57
N LYS A 350 13.78 8.82 -4.75
CA LYS A 350 15.14 8.39 -5.10
C LYS A 350 15.30 6.87 -5.05
N ASN A 351 14.62 6.22 -4.10
CA ASN A 351 14.80 4.80 -3.83
C ASN A 351 13.49 4.03 -4.04
N ILE A 352 13.54 2.95 -4.81
CA ILE A 352 12.42 2.02 -4.97
C ILE A 352 12.89 0.63 -4.56
N ILE A 353 12.13 0.01 -3.66
CA ILE A 353 12.45 -1.30 -3.11
C ILE A 353 11.22 -2.17 -3.22
N VAL A 354 11.39 -3.32 -3.86
CA VAL A 354 10.33 -4.28 -4.12
C VAL A 354 10.76 -5.65 -3.60
N THR A 355 9.98 -6.25 -2.73
CA THR A 355 10.23 -7.59 -2.19
C THR A 355 9.11 -8.55 -2.56
N GLU A 356 9.44 -9.84 -2.58
CA GLU A 356 8.48 -10.92 -2.83
C GLU A 356 7.76 -10.86 -4.20
N SER A 357 8.40 -10.21 -5.17
CA SER A 357 7.84 -10.04 -6.50
C SER A 357 7.96 -11.32 -7.32
N TYR A 358 6.88 -11.73 -7.97
CA TYR A 358 6.88 -12.71 -9.06
C TYR A 358 6.95 -12.01 -10.43
N ALA A 359 6.87 -10.67 -10.43
CA ALA A 359 6.94 -9.81 -11.61
C ALA A 359 5.79 -10.09 -12.59
N LEU A 360 4.58 -10.14 -12.05
CA LEU A 360 3.35 -10.30 -12.83
C LEU A 360 2.86 -8.92 -13.31
N GLY A 361 1.89 -8.95 -14.22
CA GLY A 361 1.56 -7.80 -15.06
C GLY A 361 1.12 -6.54 -14.31
N GLU A 362 0.36 -6.65 -13.22
CA GLU A 362 -0.16 -5.46 -12.50
C GLU A 362 0.93 -4.75 -11.70
N GLN A 363 1.82 -5.48 -11.04
CA GLN A 363 2.93 -4.90 -10.30
C GLN A 363 3.89 -4.17 -11.26
N ASN A 364 4.19 -4.77 -12.40
CA ASN A 364 4.99 -4.14 -13.45
C ASN A 364 4.37 -2.83 -13.94
N LYS A 365 3.05 -2.80 -14.14
CA LYS A 365 2.34 -1.56 -14.53
C LYS A 365 2.36 -0.50 -13.43
N LEU A 366 2.24 -0.89 -12.15
CA LEU A 366 2.40 0.03 -11.02
C LEU A 366 3.81 0.65 -11.02
N LEU A 367 4.85 -0.16 -11.17
CA LEU A 367 6.23 0.33 -11.24
C LEU A 367 6.43 1.27 -12.42
N GLU A 368 5.93 0.92 -13.61
CA GLU A 368 5.98 1.82 -14.76
C GLU A 368 5.25 3.14 -14.52
N HIS A 369 4.08 3.11 -13.87
CA HIS A 369 3.37 4.33 -13.48
C HIS A 369 4.22 5.20 -12.55
N ILE A 370 4.87 4.61 -11.56
CA ILE A 370 5.78 5.33 -10.64
C ILE A 370 6.96 5.92 -11.42
N PHE A 371 7.58 5.17 -12.33
CA PHE A 371 8.69 5.68 -13.14
C PHE A 371 8.27 6.83 -14.04
N LYS A 372 7.09 6.73 -14.67
CA LYS A 372 6.55 7.76 -15.57
C LYS A 372 6.08 9.02 -14.84
N SER A 373 5.58 8.87 -13.62
CA SER A 373 5.08 9.99 -12.81
C SER A 373 6.16 10.67 -11.96
N THR A 374 7.29 10.01 -11.73
CA THR A 374 8.46 10.60 -11.04
C THR A 374 9.22 11.51 -12.00
N PRO A 375 9.45 12.80 -11.66
CA PRO A 375 10.27 13.71 -12.45
C PRO A 375 11.68 13.17 -12.67
N ASN A 376 12.26 13.40 -13.84
CA ASN A 376 13.53 12.79 -14.29
C ASN A 376 14.52 13.78 -14.92
N GLY A 377 14.65 14.98 -14.34
CA GLY A 377 15.55 16.02 -14.85
C GLY A 377 15.95 17.03 -13.77
N ASN A 378 16.93 17.89 -14.08
CA ASN A 378 17.45 18.92 -13.15
C ASN A 378 17.94 18.37 -11.80
N GLY A 379 18.50 17.16 -11.78
CA GLY A 379 18.97 16.51 -10.56
C GLY A 379 17.88 15.81 -9.74
N TYR A 380 16.65 15.75 -10.25
CA TYR A 380 15.56 14.93 -9.70
C TYR A 380 15.40 13.66 -10.53
N GLY A 381 15.18 12.53 -9.85
CA GLY A 381 14.93 11.25 -10.48
C GLY A 381 15.26 10.09 -9.56
N ILE A 382 14.93 8.88 -10.03
CA ILE A 382 15.22 7.65 -9.30
C ILE A 382 16.72 7.41 -9.35
N GLU A 383 17.32 7.17 -8.19
CA GLU A 383 18.75 6.91 -8.00
C GLU A 383 19.02 5.43 -7.76
N HIS A 384 18.15 4.74 -7.03
CA HIS A 384 18.35 3.35 -6.64
C HIS A 384 17.09 2.51 -6.84
N PHE A 385 17.22 1.40 -7.53
CA PHE A 385 16.15 0.42 -7.72
C PHE A 385 16.58 -0.95 -7.22
N THR A 386 15.77 -1.56 -6.36
CA THR A 386 16.01 -2.90 -5.79
C THR A 386 14.76 -3.74 -5.95
N ILE A 387 14.90 -4.95 -6.50
CA ILE A 387 13.81 -5.92 -6.57
C ILE A 387 14.28 -7.33 -6.24
N THR A 388 13.44 -8.04 -5.50
CA THR A 388 13.60 -9.46 -5.16
C THR A 388 12.57 -10.26 -5.93
N LEU A 389 13.03 -11.14 -6.82
CA LEU A 389 12.25 -11.93 -7.75
C LEU A 389 12.14 -13.38 -7.27
N PHE A 390 10.92 -13.90 -7.30
CA PHE A 390 10.57 -15.24 -6.84
C PHE A 390 9.95 -16.08 -7.96
N LYS A 391 9.98 -17.39 -7.72
CA LYS A 391 9.19 -18.39 -8.41
C LYS A 391 8.38 -19.18 -7.40
N ASN A 392 7.29 -19.77 -7.85
CA ASN A 392 6.52 -20.67 -7.00
C ASN A 392 7.14 -22.07 -7.03
N PHE A 393 6.57 -23.00 -6.26
CA PHE A 393 7.05 -24.38 -6.18
C PHE A 393 6.97 -25.17 -7.52
N GLU A 394 6.23 -24.65 -8.51
CA GLU A 394 6.14 -25.20 -9.87
C GLU A 394 7.04 -24.45 -10.88
N ASN A 395 7.94 -23.60 -10.40
CA ASN A 395 8.79 -22.72 -11.21
C ASN A 395 8.01 -21.72 -12.08
N PHE A 396 6.81 -21.31 -11.65
CA PHE A 396 6.01 -20.27 -12.28
C PHE A 396 6.29 -18.88 -11.63
N PRO A 397 6.33 -17.79 -12.42
CA PRO A 397 6.24 -17.77 -13.88
C PRO A 397 7.48 -18.42 -14.52
N MET A 398 7.29 -18.99 -15.73
CA MET A 398 8.37 -19.65 -16.49
C MET A 398 9.62 -18.77 -16.57
N TYR A 399 9.40 -17.47 -16.74
CA TYR A 399 10.40 -16.42 -16.52
C TYR A 399 9.75 -15.21 -15.84
N ASN A 400 10.52 -14.44 -15.06
CA ASN A 400 10.08 -13.17 -14.51
C ASN A 400 10.14 -12.08 -15.60
N ASP A 401 9.03 -11.36 -15.84
CA ASP A 401 8.99 -10.26 -16.80
C ASP A 401 9.65 -9.01 -16.22
N ILE A 402 10.88 -8.73 -16.66
CA ILE A 402 11.65 -7.56 -16.24
C ILE A 402 11.59 -6.40 -17.25
N ASN A 403 10.68 -6.44 -18.23
CA ASN A 403 10.63 -5.42 -19.29
C ASN A 403 10.35 -4.01 -18.75
N PHE A 404 9.68 -3.88 -17.61
CA PHE A 404 9.44 -2.59 -16.93
C PHE A 404 10.75 -1.83 -16.61
N LEU A 405 11.88 -2.53 -16.45
CA LEU A 405 13.20 -1.92 -16.26
C LEU A 405 13.64 -1.09 -17.48
N THR A 406 13.12 -1.40 -18.66
CA THR A 406 13.36 -0.60 -19.87
C THR A 406 12.86 0.83 -19.66
N THR A 407 11.64 0.98 -19.15
CA THR A 407 11.05 2.27 -18.81
C THR A 407 11.87 3.00 -17.75
N LEU A 408 12.34 2.31 -16.71
CA LEU A 408 13.20 2.89 -15.68
C LEU A 408 14.49 3.47 -16.29
N ILE A 409 15.20 2.69 -17.10
CA ILE A 409 16.48 3.11 -17.69
C ILE A 409 16.28 4.25 -18.69
N GLU A 410 15.23 4.19 -19.51
CA GLU A 410 14.96 5.22 -20.52
C GLU A 410 14.60 6.56 -19.89
N LEU A 411 13.85 6.55 -18.80
CA LEU A 411 13.42 7.78 -18.13
C LEU A 411 14.46 8.28 -17.13
N HIS A 412 15.05 7.40 -16.33
CA HIS A 412 15.87 7.77 -15.17
C HIS A 412 17.35 7.41 -15.33
N GLY A 413 17.78 6.91 -16.49
CA GLY A 413 19.18 6.55 -16.74
C GLY A 413 20.21 7.61 -16.29
N PRO A 414 20.02 8.92 -16.56
CA PRO A 414 20.94 9.97 -16.12
C PRO A 414 21.03 10.19 -14.60
N THR A 415 20.00 9.81 -13.83
CA THR A 415 19.98 9.95 -12.36
C THR A 415 20.23 8.64 -11.64
N LEU A 416 20.03 7.51 -12.33
CA LEU A 416 20.13 6.18 -11.78
C LEU A 416 21.59 5.84 -11.46
N LYS A 417 21.84 5.54 -10.19
CA LYS A 417 23.15 5.13 -9.68
C LYS A 417 23.26 3.62 -9.61
N SER A 418 22.19 2.92 -9.24
CA SER A 418 22.23 1.46 -9.14
C SER A 418 20.91 0.75 -9.40
N ILE A 419 21.02 -0.46 -9.94
CA ILE A 419 19.97 -1.48 -10.02
C ILE A 419 20.47 -2.75 -9.31
N HIS A 420 19.71 -3.24 -8.33
CA HIS A 420 19.94 -4.52 -7.68
C HIS A 420 18.80 -5.48 -8.02
N LEU A 421 19.12 -6.57 -8.70
CA LEU A 421 18.20 -7.68 -8.97
C LEU A 421 18.62 -8.89 -8.15
N HIS A 422 17.75 -9.32 -7.23
CA HIS A 422 17.90 -10.60 -6.55
C HIS A 422 16.92 -11.61 -7.12
N TYR A 423 17.41 -12.82 -7.45
CA TYR A 423 16.56 -13.95 -7.78
C TYR A 423 16.66 -15.01 -6.69
N ASP A 424 15.53 -15.32 -6.04
CA ASP A 424 15.47 -16.45 -5.11
C ASP A 424 15.69 -17.78 -5.88
N GLN A 425 15.12 -17.87 -7.08
CA GLN A 425 15.29 -19.00 -7.99
C GLN A 425 15.47 -18.49 -9.41
N LEU A 426 16.70 -18.58 -9.92
CA LEU A 426 17.07 -18.15 -11.26
C LEU A 426 17.16 -19.36 -12.20
N GLU A 427 16.26 -19.45 -13.18
CA GLU A 427 16.22 -20.52 -14.17
C GLU A 427 16.85 -20.08 -15.51
N ASP A 428 17.07 -21.04 -16.42
CA ASP A 428 17.64 -20.76 -17.75
C ASP A 428 16.81 -19.77 -18.58
N ALA A 429 15.48 -19.82 -18.43
CA ALA A 429 14.57 -18.91 -19.13
C ALA A 429 14.73 -17.46 -18.61
N ASP A 430 14.84 -17.27 -17.29
CA ASP A 430 15.11 -15.95 -16.70
C ASP A 430 16.45 -15.41 -17.16
N MET A 431 17.48 -16.25 -17.15
CA MET A 431 18.81 -15.88 -17.65
C MET A 431 18.76 -15.44 -19.11
N THR A 432 17.98 -16.13 -19.95
CA THR A 432 17.82 -15.76 -21.36
C THR A 432 17.22 -14.35 -21.50
N VAL A 433 16.13 -14.08 -20.78
CA VAL A 433 15.44 -12.77 -20.78
C VAL A 433 16.36 -11.67 -20.23
N LEU A 434 17.05 -11.94 -19.10
CA LEU A 434 17.99 -11.00 -18.49
C LEU A 434 19.15 -10.66 -19.43
N MET A 435 19.75 -11.66 -20.07
CA MET A 435 20.86 -11.46 -20.99
C MET A 435 20.42 -10.68 -22.24
N GLU A 436 19.21 -10.91 -22.74
CA GLU A 436 18.65 -10.11 -23.83
C GLU A 436 18.44 -8.65 -23.41
N PHE A 437 17.87 -8.42 -22.23
CA PHE A 437 17.69 -7.08 -21.65
C PHE A 437 19.02 -6.34 -21.50
N LEU A 438 20.01 -6.97 -20.85
CA LEU A 438 21.35 -6.41 -20.66
C LEU A 438 22.01 -6.12 -22.00
N ARG A 439 21.89 -7.02 -23.00
CA ARG A 439 22.42 -6.77 -24.35
C ARG A 439 21.87 -5.48 -24.96
N LYS A 440 20.56 -5.28 -24.85
CA LYS A 440 19.87 -4.10 -25.41
C LYS A 440 20.23 -2.80 -24.68
N LYS A 441 20.51 -2.87 -23.37
CA LYS A 441 20.74 -1.69 -22.52
C LYS A 441 22.19 -1.46 -22.12
N LEU A 442 23.13 -2.31 -22.54
CA LEU A 442 24.53 -2.27 -22.12
C LEU A 442 25.21 -0.92 -22.34
N SER A 443 24.97 -0.25 -23.47
CA SER A 443 25.53 1.08 -23.74
C SER A 443 25.02 2.10 -22.72
N CYS A 444 23.72 2.08 -22.42
CA CYS A 444 23.10 2.99 -21.46
C CYS A 444 23.65 2.78 -20.04
N PHE A 445 23.88 1.54 -19.61
CA PHE A 445 24.53 1.25 -18.32
C PHE A 445 25.94 1.87 -18.25
N LYS A 446 26.73 1.70 -19.31
CA LYS A 446 28.11 2.21 -19.35
C LYS A 446 28.18 3.72 -19.46
N GLU A 447 27.35 4.33 -20.31
CA GLU A 447 27.32 5.77 -20.55
C GLU A 447 26.89 6.55 -19.31
N ASN A 448 25.92 6.03 -18.56
CA ASN A 448 25.43 6.66 -17.33
C ASN A 448 26.15 6.18 -16.06
N GLY A 449 27.08 5.23 -16.16
CA GLY A 449 27.79 4.70 -14.99
C GLY A 449 26.87 3.98 -13.99
N ILE A 450 25.80 3.37 -14.47
CA ILE A 450 24.81 2.68 -13.62
C ILE A 450 25.43 1.39 -13.09
N LEU A 451 25.48 1.24 -11.77
CA LEU A 451 25.90 0.02 -11.11
C LEU A 451 24.80 -1.04 -11.24
N PHE A 452 25.17 -2.26 -11.65
CA PHE A 452 24.23 -3.36 -11.81
C PHE A 452 24.68 -4.56 -10.99
N ASP A 453 23.92 -4.87 -9.95
CA ASP A 453 24.15 -6.02 -9.08
C ASP A 453 23.12 -7.11 -9.34
N LEU A 454 23.62 -8.32 -9.57
CA LEU A 454 22.81 -9.52 -9.77
C LEU A 454 23.20 -10.54 -8.72
N THR A 455 22.26 -10.88 -7.85
CA THR A 455 22.45 -11.92 -6.85
C THR A 455 21.43 -13.03 -7.02
N ASN A 456 21.80 -14.26 -6.69
CA ASN A 456 20.87 -15.38 -6.69
C ASN A 456 21.17 -16.37 -5.57
N THR A 457 20.18 -17.19 -5.21
CA THR A 457 20.33 -18.35 -4.32
C THR A 457 20.39 -19.68 -5.06
N GLY A 458 20.16 -19.68 -6.38
CA GLY A 458 20.20 -20.85 -7.25
C GLY A 458 21.61 -21.34 -7.64
N SER A 459 21.72 -22.60 -8.07
CA SER A 459 22.99 -23.21 -8.50
C SER A 459 23.45 -22.82 -9.91
N LEU A 460 22.65 -22.06 -10.64
CA LEU A 460 22.91 -21.69 -12.02
C LEU A 460 24.08 -20.71 -12.08
N SER A 461 25.22 -21.21 -12.53
CA SER A 461 26.41 -20.40 -12.76
C SER A 461 26.24 -19.59 -14.05
N LEU A 462 26.42 -18.28 -13.95
CA LEU A 462 26.59 -17.33 -15.08
C LEU A 462 27.49 -17.88 -16.20
N LYS A 463 28.43 -18.78 -15.87
CA LYS A 463 29.35 -19.44 -16.81
C LYS A 463 28.65 -20.27 -17.90
N HIS A 464 27.44 -20.79 -17.68
CA HIS A 464 26.74 -21.59 -18.71
C HIS A 464 26.17 -20.74 -19.85
N HIS A 465 25.76 -19.50 -19.55
CA HIS A 465 25.12 -18.58 -20.51
C HIS A 465 26.07 -17.53 -21.09
N CYS A 466 27.28 -17.46 -20.53
CA CYS A 466 28.29 -16.50 -20.92
C CYS A 466 29.54 -17.22 -21.43
N THR A 467 29.76 -17.23 -22.74
CA THR A 467 31.11 -17.44 -23.27
C THR A 467 32.01 -16.29 -22.80
N LYS A 468 33.30 -16.55 -22.54
CA LYS A 468 34.26 -15.54 -22.02
C LYS A 468 34.35 -14.30 -22.91
N ASP A 469 33.99 -14.41 -24.19
CA ASP A 469 34.01 -13.33 -25.17
C ASP A 469 32.71 -12.51 -25.22
N ASN A 470 31.73 -12.78 -24.33
CA ASN A 470 30.49 -12.03 -24.29
C ASN A 470 30.68 -10.69 -23.54
N PRO A 471 30.44 -9.53 -24.17
CA PRO A 471 30.60 -8.22 -23.54
C PRO A 471 29.72 -8.01 -22.29
N ILE A 472 28.64 -8.77 -22.16
CA ILE A 472 27.77 -8.77 -20.97
C ILE A 472 28.44 -9.51 -19.81
N HIS A 473 29.14 -10.62 -20.08
CA HIS A 473 29.90 -11.33 -19.06
C HIS A 473 30.96 -10.41 -18.46
N GLN A 474 31.72 -9.76 -19.31
CA GLN A 474 32.78 -8.86 -18.87
C GLN A 474 32.19 -7.70 -18.05
N PHE A 475 31.07 -7.13 -18.50
CA PHE A 475 30.34 -6.11 -17.75
C PHE A 475 29.95 -6.61 -16.35
N LEU A 476 29.29 -7.75 -16.21
CA LEU A 476 28.87 -8.28 -14.91
C LEU A 476 30.06 -8.59 -13.98
N VAL A 477 31.17 -9.11 -14.51
CA VAL A 477 32.40 -9.35 -13.74
C VAL A 477 33.02 -8.05 -13.25
N ASP A 478 32.98 -6.99 -14.07
CA ASP A 478 33.53 -5.70 -13.67
C ASP A 478 32.61 -5.01 -12.64
N GLN A 479 31.30 -5.18 -12.73
CA GLN A 479 30.36 -4.75 -11.70
C GLN A 479 30.63 -5.46 -10.35
N GLU A 480 30.79 -6.79 -10.35
CA GLU A 480 31.09 -7.58 -9.13
C GLU A 480 32.36 -7.06 -8.40
N LYS A 481 33.39 -6.67 -9.16
CA LYS A 481 34.61 -6.10 -8.58
C LYS A 481 34.37 -4.75 -7.91
N LEU A 482 33.54 -3.90 -8.50
CA LEU A 482 33.20 -2.58 -7.94
C LEU A 482 32.44 -2.72 -6.61
N PHE A 483 31.48 -3.65 -6.55
CA PHE A 483 30.75 -3.91 -5.30
C PHE A 483 31.64 -4.50 -4.21
N THR A 484 32.61 -5.36 -4.57
CA THR A 484 33.51 -5.97 -3.58
C THR A 484 34.63 -5.04 -3.09
N SER A 485 34.95 -3.96 -3.80
CA SER A 485 35.93 -2.96 -3.34
C SER A 485 35.35 -1.96 -2.33
N ASP A 486 34.04 -1.67 -2.40
CA ASP A 486 33.38 -0.70 -1.52
C ASP A 486 32.99 -1.29 -0.15
N TYR A 487 32.84 -2.61 -0.05
CA TYR A 487 32.54 -3.31 1.21
C TYR A 487 33.82 -3.81 1.90
N GLN A 488 34.58 -2.92 2.53
CA GLN A 488 35.50 -3.33 3.60
C GLN A 488 34.68 -3.64 4.86
N ILE A 489 34.17 -4.88 4.95
CA ILE A 489 33.47 -5.36 6.14
C ILE A 489 34.51 -5.66 7.23
N ASP A 490 34.55 -4.81 8.25
CA ASP A 490 35.48 -4.88 9.39
C ASP A 490 35.25 -6.09 10.32
N ASN A 491 34.14 -6.83 10.14
CA ASN A 491 33.77 -7.95 10.99
C ASN A 491 33.83 -9.31 10.25
N PRO A 492 34.75 -10.22 10.62
CA PRO A 492 34.87 -11.54 10.00
C PRO A 492 33.65 -12.47 10.19
N ALA A 493 32.76 -12.18 11.14
CA ALA A 493 31.57 -13.00 11.42
C ALA A 493 30.48 -12.81 10.34
N ASP A 494 30.29 -11.60 9.84
CA ASP A 494 29.33 -11.29 8.75
C ASP A 494 29.80 -11.81 7.38
N LYS A 495 31.05 -12.26 7.33
CA LYS A 495 31.70 -12.87 6.16
C LYS A 495 31.19 -14.29 5.88
N TYR A 496 30.58 -14.96 6.86
CA TYR A 496 30.15 -16.35 6.74
C TYR A 496 28.79 -16.52 6.06
N ASP A 497 27.86 -15.57 6.20
CA ASP A 497 26.54 -15.69 5.54
C ASP A 497 26.60 -15.29 4.06
N TYR A 498 27.41 -14.28 3.72
CA TYR A 498 27.55 -13.78 2.34
C TYR A 498 28.38 -14.67 1.40
N ARG A 499 29.13 -15.67 1.91
CA ARG A 499 30.11 -16.43 1.11
C ARG A 499 29.78 -17.89 0.88
N VAL A 500 28.73 -18.44 1.50
CA VAL A 500 28.53 -19.90 1.54
C VAL A 500 28.20 -20.51 0.17
N TYR A 501 27.68 -19.76 -0.80
CA TYR A 501 27.43 -20.32 -2.14
C TYR A 501 28.51 -20.05 -3.20
N ILE A 502 29.19 -18.90 -3.15
CA ILE A 502 30.19 -18.56 -4.20
C ILE A 502 31.57 -19.21 -3.92
N TYR A 503 31.92 -19.50 -2.65
CA TYR A 503 33.26 -20.03 -2.32
C TYR A 503 33.42 -21.55 -2.47
N LYS A 504 32.34 -22.35 -2.53
CA LYS A 504 32.45 -23.81 -2.71
C LYS A 504 32.91 -24.22 -4.12
N GLU A 505 32.73 -23.37 -5.13
CA GLU A 505 33.16 -23.62 -6.51
C GLU A 505 34.63 -23.25 -6.77
N LYS A 506 35.14 -22.15 -6.17
CA LYS A 506 36.57 -21.77 -6.32
C LYS A 506 37.54 -22.78 -5.68
N LEU A 507 37.09 -23.57 -4.71
CA LEU A 507 37.89 -24.63 -4.08
C LEU A 507 37.95 -25.94 -4.88
N LYS A 508 37.07 -26.17 -5.86
CA LYS A 508 37.15 -27.36 -6.74
C LYS A 508 38.08 -27.18 -7.93
N CYS A 509 38.37 -25.94 -8.36
CA CYS A 509 39.33 -25.67 -9.44
C CYS A 509 40.79 -25.57 -8.98
N ARG A 510 41.08 -25.52 -7.67
CA ARG A 510 42.45 -25.49 -7.13
C ARG A 510 42.96 -26.81 -6.53
N LEU A 511 42.19 -27.90 -6.69
CA LEU A 511 42.58 -29.25 -6.26
C LEU A 511 42.81 -30.20 -7.46
N LYS A 512 43.02 -29.66 -8.66
CA LYS A 512 43.38 -30.41 -9.88
C LYS A 512 44.50 -29.74 -10.71
N GLU A 513 45.30 -28.89 -10.08
CA GLU A 513 46.67 -28.52 -10.48
C GLU A 513 47.58 -28.91 -9.33
#